data_AF-A0A0D8I4P9-F1
#
_entry.id   AF-A0A0D8I4P9-F1
#
_cell.length_a   1.000
_cell.length_b   1.000
_cell.length_c   1.000
_cell.angle_alpha   90.00
_cell.angle_beta   90.00
_cell.angle_gamma   90.00
#
_symmetry.space_group_name_H-M   'P 1'
#
loop_
_entity.id
_entity.type
_entity.pdbx_description
1 polymer ?
#
loop_
_entity_poly.entity_id
_entity_poly.type
_entity_poly.pdbx_seq_one_letter_code
_entity_poly.pdbx_strand_id
1 'polypeptide(L)'
;MGNEVLQADAESLRALADAVRNQGAVIAGIDVSGILADAAAAMPDSASGPAAARAGDPITTGYRATSEMLTSMADAAQSSASSYDAVEVAFRNRLATYQAAV
;
A
#
# COMPACT_ATOMS: atom_id res chain seq x y z
N MET A 1 17.84 13.84 22.16
CA MET A 1 16.41 13.91 21.74
C MET A 1 16.18 13.68 20.23
N GLY A 2 17.19 13.66 19.33
CA GLY A 2 16.94 13.44 17.88
C GLY A 2 16.87 11.97 17.40
N ASN A 3 17.48 11.03 18.14
CA ASN A 3 17.61 9.62 17.75
C ASN A 3 16.29 8.83 17.91
N GLU A 4 15.62 9.03 19.05
CA GLU A 4 14.34 8.38 19.35
C GLU A 4 13.23 8.78 18.36
N VAL A 5 13.28 10.01 17.85
CA VAL A 5 12.32 10.51 16.85
C VAL A 5 12.52 9.81 15.50
N LEU A 6 13.77 9.70 15.01
CA LEU A 6 14.04 9.01 13.73
C LEU A 6 13.69 7.52 13.78
N GLN A 7 13.93 6.86 14.92
CA GLN A 7 13.55 5.46 15.11
C GLN A 7 12.02 5.28 15.18
N ALA A 8 11.32 6.14 15.93
CA ALA A 8 9.86 6.12 16.01
C ALA A 8 9.20 6.41 14.65
N ASP A 9 9.79 7.31 13.86
CA ASP A 9 9.33 7.62 12.51
C ASP A 9 9.55 6.43 11.56
N ALA A 10 10.70 5.74 11.64
CA ALA A 10 10.96 4.54 10.84
C ALA A 10 10.00 3.38 11.19
N GLU A 11 9.71 3.15 12.47
CA GLU A 11 8.71 2.15 12.90
C GLU A 11 7.31 2.51 12.40
N SER A 12 6.91 3.77 12.53
CA SER A 12 5.62 4.26 12.04
C SER A 12 5.48 4.10 10.52
N LEU A 13 6.55 4.35 9.77
CA LEU A 13 6.58 4.15 8.31
C LEU A 13 6.47 2.67 7.92
N ARG A 14 7.08 1.74 8.66
CA ARG A 14 6.91 0.30 8.43
C ARG A 14 5.47 -0.14 8.72
N ALA A 15 4.91 0.30 9.85
CA ALA A 15 3.52 0.01 10.19
C ALA A 15 2.54 0.54 9.13
N LEU A 16 2.79 1.74 8.62
CA LEU A 16 2.02 2.31 7.51
C LEU A 16 2.17 1.48 6.23
N ALA A 17 3.39 1.09 5.87
CA ALA A 17 3.65 0.26 4.69
C ALA A 17 2.87 -1.07 4.76
N ASP A 18 2.89 -1.74 5.90
CA ASP A 18 2.16 -2.99 6.12
C ASP A 18 0.64 -2.79 6.05
N ALA A 19 0.13 -1.76 6.72
CA ALA A 19 -1.31 -1.45 6.72
C ALA A 19 -1.82 -1.17 5.29
N VAL A 20 -1.09 -0.34 4.53
CA VAL A 20 -1.45 0.03 3.16
C VAL A 20 -1.33 -1.17 2.22
N ARG A 21 -0.29 -2.01 2.36
CA ARG A 21 -0.12 -3.23 1.56
C ARG A 21 -1.25 -4.23 1.80
N ASN A 22 -1.63 -4.43 3.05
CA ASN A 22 -2.76 -5.30 3.42
C ASN A 22 -4.06 -4.78 2.81
N GLN A 23 -4.32 -3.48 2.87
CA GLN A 23 -5.51 -2.89 2.26
C GLN A 23 -5.49 -3.02 0.72
N GLY A 24 -4.32 -2.83 0.09
CA GLY A 24 -4.14 -3.05 -1.34
C GLY A 24 -4.46 -4.49 -1.75
N ALA A 25 -4.01 -5.48 -0.97
CA ALA A 25 -4.30 -6.89 -1.21
C ALA A 25 -5.79 -7.21 -1.06
N VAL A 26 -6.47 -6.63 -0.07
CA VAL A 26 -7.93 -6.78 0.10
C VAL A 26 -8.66 -6.26 -1.13
N ILE A 27 -8.31 -5.07 -1.63
CA ILE A 27 -8.95 -4.47 -2.81
C ILE A 27 -8.67 -5.28 -4.07
N ALA A 28 -7.44 -5.77 -4.25
CA ALA A 28 -7.06 -6.61 -5.38
C ALA A 28 -7.80 -7.96 -5.41
N GLY A 29 -8.22 -8.45 -4.24
CA GLY A 29 -8.95 -9.71 -4.10
C GLY A 29 -10.45 -9.63 -4.39
N ILE A 30 -11.00 -8.44 -4.66
CA ILE A 30 -12.42 -8.27 -4.95
C ILE A 30 -12.70 -8.71 -6.40
N ASP A 31 -13.45 -9.80 -6.57
CA ASP A 31 -13.94 -10.25 -7.88
C ASP A 31 -15.15 -9.43 -8.33
N VAL A 32 -14.88 -8.18 -8.73
CA VAL A 32 -15.89 -7.25 -9.23
C VAL A 32 -16.59 -7.77 -10.48
N SER A 33 -15.84 -8.44 -11.37
CA SER A 33 -16.39 -8.97 -12.62
C SER A 33 -17.39 -10.10 -12.35
N GLY A 34 -17.05 -11.02 -11.45
CA GLY A 34 -17.96 -12.08 -11.00
C GLY A 34 -19.24 -11.52 -10.37
N ILE A 35 -19.12 -10.55 -9.46
CA ILE A 35 -20.28 -9.89 -8.81
C ILE A 35 -21.23 -9.27 -9.86
N LEU A 36 -20.67 -8.60 -10.88
CA LEU A 36 -21.47 -7.94 -11.90
C LEU A 36 -22.03 -8.92 -12.95
N ALA A 37 -21.33 -10.03 -13.21
CA ALA A 37 -21.85 -11.13 -14.01
C ALA A 37 -23.05 -11.81 -13.32
N ASP A 38 -22.97 -12.05 -12.01
CA ASP A 38 -24.07 -12.60 -11.23
C ASP A 38 -25.28 -11.65 -11.21
N ALA A 39 -25.03 -10.35 -11.03
CA ALA A 39 -26.09 -9.33 -11.11
C ALA A 39 -26.74 -9.28 -12.50
N ALA A 40 -25.96 -9.44 -13.57
CA ALA A 40 -26.48 -9.50 -14.93
C ALA A 40 -27.35 -10.76 -15.15
N ALA A 41 -26.90 -11.91 -14.67
CA ALA A 41 -27.61 -13.19 -14.77
C ALA A 41 -28.94 -13.20 -13.99
N ALA A 42 -29.01 -12.45 -12.88
CA ALA A 42 -30.24 -12.29 -12.10
C ALA A 42 -31.29 -11.40 -12.80
N MET A 43 -30.93 -10.67 -13.86
CA MET A 43 -31.82 -9.72 -14.54
C MET A 43 -31.84 -9.87 -16.08
N PRO A 44 -32.14 -11.06 -16.62
CA PRO A 44 -31.96 -11.39 -18.04
C PRO A 44 -32.84 -10.58 -19.00
N ASP A 45 -34.05 -10.19 -18.59
CA ASP A 45 -35.01 -9.46 -19.42
C ASP A 45 -35.02 -7.94 -19.15
N SER A 46 -34.04 -7.45 -18.38
CA SER A 46 -33.92 -6.03 -18.04
C SER A 46 -32.87 -5.33 -18.88
N ALA A 47 -33.05 -4.03 -19.10
CA ALA A 47 -31.99 -3.18 -19.65
C ALA A 47 -30.75 -3.11 -18.72
N SER A 48 -30.93 -3.41 -17.42
CA SER A 48 -29.89 -3.37 -16.41
C SER A 48 -28.89 -4.52 -16.50
N GLY A 49 -29.32 -5.71 -16.95
CA GLY A 49 -28.45 -6.89 -17.06
C GLY A 49 -27.26 -6.67 -18.01
N PRO A 50 -27.50 -6.26 -19.27
CA PRO A 50 -26.43 -5.90 -20.21
C PRO A 50 -25.62 -4.68 -19.78
N ALA A 51 -26.18 -3.76 -18.98
CA ALA A 51 -25.44 -2.65 -18.41
C ALA A 51 -24.46 -3.11 -17.32
N ALA A 52 -24.91 -4.00 -16.42
CA ALA A 52 -24.07 -4.60 -15.39
C ALA A 52 -22.91 -5.41 -16.00
N ALA A 53 -23.19 -6.23 -17.02
CA ALA A 53 -22.16 -7.00 -17.73
C ALA A 53 -21.08 -6.09 -18.34
N ARG A 54 -21.46 -4.96 -18.97
CA ARG A 54 -20.50 -4.00 -19.53
C ARG A 54 -19.73 -3.20 -18.48
N ALA A 55 -20.25 -3.08 -17.28
CA ALA A 55 -19.60 -2.36 -16.19
C ALA A 55 -18.51 -3.19 -15.49
N GLY A 56 -18.52 -4.52 -15.64
CA GLY A 56 -17.58 -5.46 -15.02
C GLY A 56 -16.11 -5.08 -15.21
N ASP A 57 -15.67 -5.04 -16.46
CA ASP A 57 -14.28 -4.79 -16.83
C ASP A 57 -13.74 -3.41 -16.40
N PRO A 58 -14.43 -2.27 -16.66
CA PRO A 58 -13.92 -0.97 -16.28
C PRO A 58 -13.84 -0.79 -14.75
N ILE A 59 -14.80 -1.34 -13.99
CA ILE A 59 -14.76 -1.25 -12.52
C ILE A 59 -13.64 -2.14 -11.97
N THR A 60 -13.48 -3.36 -12.50
CA THR A 60 -12.36 -4.26 -12.13
C THR A 60 -11.02 -3.58 -12.39
N THR A 61 -10.88 -2.90 -13.52
CA THR A 61 -9.67 -2.12 -13.86
C THR A 61 -9.42 -0.99 -12.85
N GLY A 62 -10.46 -0.27 -12.43
CA GLY A 62 -10.35 0.77 -11.40
C GLY A 62 -9.91 0.24 -10.04
N TYR A 63 -10.45 -0.91 -9.61
CA TYR A 63 -10.05 -1.58 -8.36
C TYR A 63 -8.58 -2.03 -8.42
N ARG A 64 -8.17 -2.61 -9.55
CA ARG A 64 -6.78 -3.00 -9.77
C ARG A 64 -5.84 -1.81 -9.73
N ALA A 65 -6.14 -0.73 -10.45
CA ALA A 65 -5.34 0.49 -10.42
C ALA A 65 -5.21 1.07 -9.00
N THR A 66 -6.29 1.02 -8.21
CA THR A 66 -6.26 1.44 -6.80
C THR A 66 -5.33 0.57 -5.97
N SER A 67 -5.39 -0.77 -6.14
CA SER A 67 -4.50 -1.69 -5.43
C SER A 67 -3.02 -1.50 -5.80
N GLU A 68 -2.72 -1.21 -7.07
CA GLU A 68 -1.37 -0.92 -7.55
C GLU A 68 -0.84 0.39 -6.96
N MET A 69 -1.70 1.42 -6.86
CA MET A 69 -1.35 2.68 -6.20
C MET A 69 -1.03 2.49 -4.71
N LEU A 70 -1.84 1.70 -4.00
CA LEU A 70 -1.59 1.39 -2.58
C LEU A 70 -0.28 0.61 -2.41
N THR A 71 -0.01 -0.35 -3.30
CA THR A 71 1.27 -1.08 -3.29
C THR A 71 2.46 -0.14 -3.46
N SER A 72 2.39 0.80 -4.40
CA SER A 72 3.41 1.82 -4.61
C SER A 72 3.62 2.72 -3.38
N MET A 73 2.53 3.13 -2.71
CA MET A 73 2.62 3.88 -1.45
C MET A 73 3.30 3.08 -0.33
N ALA A 74 2.97 1.80 -0.20
CA ALA A 74 3.62 0.92 0.78
C ALA A 74 5.12 0.76 0.50
N ASP A 75 5.51 0.59 -0.77
CA ASP A 75 6.92 0.50 -1.17
C ASP A 75 7.68 1.80 -0.87
N ALA A 76 7.06 2.96 -1.11
CA ALA A 76 7.63 4.26 -0.79
C ALA A 76 7.84 4.43 0.73
N ALA A 77 6.83 4.08 1.55
CA ALA A 77 6.93 4.15 3.01
C ALA A 77 8.05 3.22 3.55
N GLN A 78 8.15 2.00 3.02
CA GLN A 78 9.20 1.05 3.39
C GLN A 78 10.60 1.56 3.00
N SER A 79 10.72 2.19 1.82
CA SER A 79 11.96 2.80 1.36
C SER A 79 12.39 3.96 2.27
N SER A 80 11.45 4.83 2.66
CA SER A 80 11.70 5.91 3.61
C SER A 80 12.15 5.40 4.98
N ALA A 81 11.51 4.37 5.53
CA ALA A 81 11.93 3.75 6.79
C ALA A 81 13.37 3.24 6.72
N SER A 82 13.72 2.56 5.63
CA SER A 82 15.07 2.03 5.40
C SER A 82 16.12 3.15 5.28
N SER A 83 15.74 4.28 4.70
CA SER A 83 16.61 5.46 4.62
C SER A 83 16.90 6.07 5.99
N TYR A 84 15.88 6.16 6.86
CA TYR A 84 16.06 6.64 8.23
C TYR A 84 16.95 5.73 9.07
N ASP A 85 16.82 4.41 8.94
CA ASP A 85 17.74 3.47 9.59
C ASP A 85 19.20 3.72 9.15
N ALA A 86 19.43 3.93 7.86
CA ALA A 86 20.77 4.16 7.32
C ALA A 86 21.39 5.47 7.86
N VAL A 87 20.59 6.53 7.95
CA VAL A 87 21.01 7.81 8.54
C VAL A 87 21.36 7.63 10.02
N GLU A 88 20.55 6.90 10.76
CA GLU A 88 20.77 6.66 12.19
C GLU A 88 22.05 5.82 12.43
N VAL A 89 22.27 4.76 11.65
CA VAL A 89 23.52 3.98 11.70
C VAL A 89 24.74 4.86 11.40
N ALA A 90 24.66 5.69 10.35
CA ALA A 90 25.76 6.59 9.99
C ALA A 90 26.05 7.62 11.11
N PHE A 91 25.00 8.13 11.77
CA PHE A 91 25.14 9.03 12.91
C PHE A 91 25.83 8.36 14.10
N ARG A 92 25.38 7.16 14.50
CA ARG A 92 25.99 6.39 15.61
C ARG A 92 27.47 6.10 15.36
N ASN A 93 27.82 5.68 14.15
CA ASN A 93 29.20 5.41 13.78
C ASN A 93 30.08 6.65 13.90
N ARG A 94 29.59 7.81 13.46
CA ARG A 94 30.32 9.08 13.58
C ARG A 94 30.47 9.54 15.04
N LEU A 95 29.42 9.37 15.84
CA LEU A 95 29.45 9.70 17.26
C LEU A 95 30.47 8.83 18.01
N ALA A 96 30.49 7.52 17.76
CA ALA A 96 31.46 6.61 18.37
C ALA A 96 32.91 6.96 18.00
N THR A 97 33.17 7.28 16.73
CA THR A 97 34.50 7.75 16.29
C THR A 97 34.92 9.04 17.00
N TYR A 98 34.00 10.00 17.17
CA TYR A 98 34.30 11.24 17.87
C TYR A 98 34.59 11.02 19.36
N GLN A 99 33.82 10.16 20.01
CA GLN A 99 34.00 9.82 21.43
C GLN A 99 35.27 9.02 21.71
N ALA A 100 35.75 8.22 20.76
CA ALA A 100 37.00 7.46 20.90
C ALA A 100 38.27 8.29 20.61
N ALA A 101 38.12 9.48 20.00
CA ALA A 101 39.22 10.38 19.68
C ALA A 101 39.53 11.41 20.79
N VAL A 102 38.78 11.37 21.89
CA VAL A 102 38.93 12.19 23.11
C VAL A 102 39.45 11.31 24.24
#